data_AF-A0A969BID2-F1
#
_entry.id   AF-A0A969BID2-F1
#
_cell.length_a   1.000
_cell.length_b   1.000
_cell.length_c   1.000
_cell.angle_alpha   90.00
_cell.angle_beta   90.00
_cell.angle_gamma   90.00
#
_symmetry.space_group_name_H-M   'P 1'
#
loop_
_entity.id
_entity.type
_entity.pdbx_description
1 polymer ?
#
loop_
_entity_poly.entity_id
_entity_poly.type
_entity_poly.pdbx_seq_one_letter_code
_entity_poly.pdbx_strand_id
1 'polypeptide(L)'
;MKQEIRQSRIRNQLKLESKGIKYQLWRLDDTEEQKLRDNSLPIDDDYMFYIQLDWSDRGSKNKLNLAEVFITLEWLFGKTSDFYDEGKGSFRFPVLLIIEKTIGIFYYLMVIADHRGTVYYRMYRIIENNIDGYDTQRTRKPFELEFSQPEINYFLSYFHGYISGCFKVANLMITIQPFLKIINSNLILYGCRDGIHFEEQHETPETFHASIKFFYENYDNTVDVPDVTELIKQIMVDEK
;
A
#
# COMPACT_ATOMS: atom_id res chain seq x y z
N MET A 1 5.12 -21.56 33.07
CA MET A 1 6.03 -21.43 31.93
C MET A 1 5.26 -21.82 30.67
N LYS A 2 4.53 -20.88 30.07
CA LYS A 2 3.75 -21.13 28.85
C LYS A 2 4.67 -20.86 27.65
N GLN A 3 5.11 -21.92 26.98
CA GLN A 3 5.74 -21.81 25.68
C GLN A 3 4.66 -21.38 24.68
N GLU A 4 4.66 -20.10 24.32
CA GLU A 4 3.92 -19.61 23.17
C GLU A 4 4.56 -20.20 21.91
N ILE A 5 3.89 -21.17 21.31
CA ILE A 5 4.16 -21.60 19.95
C ILE A 5 3.78 -20.42 19.05
N ARG A 6 4.73 -19.52 18.76
CA ARG A 6 4.60 -18.55 17.67
C ARG A 6 4.51 -19.37 16.38
N GLN A 7 3.30 -19.62 15.91
CA GLN A 7 3.08 -20.03 14.53
C GLN A 7 3.77 -18.98 13.64
N SER A 8 4.77 -19.40 12.89
CA SER A 8 5.44 -18.54 11.92
C SER A 8 4.44 -18.19 10.83
N ARG A 9 3.84 -17.00 10.90
CA ARG A 9 3.08 -16.45 9.78
C ARG A 9 4.00 -16.44 8.56
N ILE A 10 3.62 -17.14 7.48
CA ILE A 10 4.29 -17.01 6.19
C ILE A 10 4.08 -15.55 5.76
N ARG A 11 5.17 -14.78 5.71
CA ARG A 11 5.12 -13.36 5.34
C ARG A 11 5.49 -13.20 3.88
N ASN A 12 4.74 -12.34 3.19
CA ASN A 12 5.09 -11.94 1.85
C ASN A 12 6.37 -11.09 1.89
N GLN A 13 7.36 -11.52 1.13
CA GLN A 13 8.65 -10.86 0.99
C GLN A 13 8.95 -10.67 -0.49
N LEU A 14 9.29 -9.43 -0.86
CA LEU A 14 9.83 -9.11 -2.16
C LEU A 14 11.33 -8.80 -2.04
N LYS A 15 12.15 -9.41 -2.89
CA LYS A 15 13.58 -9.15 -2.99
C LYS A 15 13.90 -8.51 -4.32
N LEU A 16 14.62 -7.42 -4.29
CA LEU A 16 15.02 -6.64 -5.45
C LEU A 16 16.51 -6.36 -5.38
N GLU A 17 17.13 -6.17 -6.53
CA GLU A 17 18.53 -5.75 -6.62
C GLU A 17 18.69 -4.78 -7.79
N SER A 18 19.36 -3.66 -7.52
CA SER A 18 19.73 -2.74 -8.58
C SER A 18 20.94 -1.88 -8.17
N LYS A 19 21.81 -1.59 -9.14
CA LYS A 19 23.05 -0.81 -8.93
C LYS A 19 23.92 -1.31 -7.77
N GLY A 20 23.94 -2.62 -7.53
CA GLY A 20 24.71 -3.24 -6.43
C GLY A 20 24.12 -3.01 -5.03
N ILE A 21 22.90 -2.45 -4.94
CA ILE A 21 22.14 -2.35 -3.69
C ILE A 21 21.06 -3.43 -3.71
N LYS A 22 20.95 -4.19 -2.62
CA LYS A 22 19.89 -5.16 -2.43
C LYS A 22 18.80 -4.57 -1.56
N TYR A 23 17.56 -4.79 -1.95
CA TYR A 23 16.39 -4.33 -1.23
C TYR A 23 15.53 -5.53 -0.85
N GLN A 24 15.06 -5.56 0.39
CA GLN A 24 14.04 -6.50 0.83
C GLN A 24 12.83 -5.72 1.34
N LEU A 25 11.65 -6.06 0.85
CA LEU A 25 10.39 -5.48 1.30
C LEU A 25 9.58 -6.58 1.98
N TRP A 26 9.32 -6.41 3.28
CA TRP A 26 8.55 -7.35 4.09
C TRP A 26 7.21 -6.72 4.44
N ARG A 27 6.09 -7.38 4.10
CA ARG A 27 4.77 -6.95 4.56
C ARG A 27 4.73 -6.90 6.10
N LEU A 28 4.26 -5.79 6.64
CA LEU A 28 4.05 -5.56 8.08
C LEU A 28 2.58 -5.62 8.43
N ASP A 29 2.17 -6.26 9.52
CA ASP A 29 0.81 -6.02 10.00
C ASP A 29 0.67 -4.63 10.67
N ASP A 30 -0.58 -4.24 10.94
CA ASP A 30 -0.96 -2.96 11.52
C ASP A 30 -0.30 -2.69 12.89
N THR A 31 -0.11 -3.75 13.68
CA THR A 31 0.56 -3.63 14.98
C THR A 31 2.07 -3.41 14.81
N GLU A 32 2.68 -4.06 13.83
CA GLU A 32 4.09 -3.90 13.51
C GLU A 32 4.39 -2.53 12.90
N GLU A 33 3.52 -2.04 12.00
CA GLU A 33 3.62 -0.68 11.46
C GLU A 33 3.65 0.33 12.60
N GLN A 34 2.69 0.27 13.53
CA GLN A 34 2.60 1.24 14.63
C GLN A 34 3.87 1.21 15.50
N LYS A 35 4.35 0.03 15.87
CA LYS A 35 5.56 -0.12 16.69
C LYS A 35 6.79 0.43 15.99
N LEU A 36 6.97 0.14 14.70
CA LEU A 36 8.08 0.70 13.93
C LEU A 36 7.93 2.20 13.77
N ARG A 37 6.70 2.69 13.56
CA ARG A 37 6.42 4.11 13.40
C ARG A 37 6.83 4.92 14.63
N ASP A 38 6.52 4.43 15.82
CA ASP A 38 6.89 5.10 17.07
C ASP A 38 8.42 5.20 17.25
N ASN A 39 9.18 4.31 16.60
CA ASN A 39 10.64 4.24 16.63
C ASN A 39 11.28 4.70 15.32
N SER A 40 10.62 5.57 14.55
CA SER A 40 11.16 6.02 13.25
C SER A 40 11.13 7.53 13.07
N LEU A 41 12.06 8.02 12.24
CA LEU A 41 12.16 9.41 11.83
C LEU A 41 11.52 9.59 10.45
N PRO A 42 10.51 10.47 10.28
CA PRO A 42 9.97 10.82 8.98
C PRO A 42 11.06 11.40 8.06
N ILE A 43 11.11 10.91 6.82
CA ILE A 43 11.98 11.45 5.77
C ILE A 43 11.15 12.42 4.90
N ASP A 44 11.76 13.53 4.49
CA ASP A 44 11.18 14.47 3.55
C ASP A 44 11.01 13.80 2.17
N ASP A 45 9.83 13.97 1.60
CA ASP A 45 9.50 13.46 0.28
C ASP A 45 9.97 14.43 -0.81
N ASP A 46 10.43 13.91 -1.97
CA ASP A 46 10.64 14.71 -3.16
C ASP A 46 9.33 14.83 -3.95
N TYR A 47 8.52 15.82 -3.56
CA TYR A 47 7.21 16.07 -4.17
C TYR A 47 7.29 16.30 -5.69
N MET A 48 8.34 16.97 -6.16
CA MET A 48 8.52 17.22 -7.60
C MET A 48 8.84 15.92 -8.34
N PHE A 49 9.58 15.00 -7.74
CA PHE A 49 9.79 13.68 -8.29
C PHE A 49 8.48 12.88 -8.42
N TYR A 50 7.58 12.91 -7.43
CA TYR A 50 6.28 12.23 -7.57
C TYR A 50 5.43 12.80 -8.70
N ILE A 51 5.42 14.12 -8.85
CA ILE A 51 4.78 14.78 -9.99
C ILE A 51 5.41 14.30 -11.29
N GLN A 52 6.74 14.25 -11.38
CA GLN A 52 7.45 13.79 -12.57
C GLN A 52 7.17 12.32 -12.87
N LEU A 53 7.07 11.47 -11.85
CA LEU A 53 6.71 10.07 -12.00
C LEU A 53 5.30 9.95 -12.61
N ASP A 54 4.31 10.65 -12.04
CA ASP A 54 2.93 10.70 -12.56
C ASP A 54 2.86 11.30 -13.99
N TRP A 55 3.61 12.36 -14.25
CA TRP A 55 3.60 13.09 -15.52
C TRP A 55 4.35 12.38 -16.63
N SER A 56 5.46 11.69 -16.31
CA SER A 56 6.21 10.89 -17.28
C SER A 56 5.35 9.78 -17.90
N ASP A 57 4.29 9.39 -17.19
CA ASP A 57 3.31 8.40 -17.62
C ASP A 57 2.04 8.99 -18.24
N ARG A 58 1.85 10.32 -18.28
CA ARG A 58 0.67 10.94 -18.90
C ARG A 58 0.67 10.69 -20.41
N GLY A 59 -0.28 9.87 -20.86
CA GLY A 59 -0.42 9.47 -22.27
C GLY A 59 0.38 8.23 -22.66
N SER A 60 1.12 7.63 -21.72
CA SER A 60 1.76 6.33 -21.92
C SER A 60 0.68 5.25 -21.85
N LYS A 61 0.59 4.37 -22.86
CA LYS A 61 -0.30 3.19 -22.83
C LYS A 61 0.03 2.19 -21.70
N ASN A 62 1.12 2.43 -20.96
CA ASN A 62 1.64 1.56 -19.93
C ASN A 62 1.44 2.12 -18.52
N LYS A 63 0.81 3.29 -18.37
CA LYS A 63 0.49 3.84 -17.05
C LYS A 63 -0.49 2.91 -16.35
N LEU A 64 -0.14 2.48 -15.14
CA LEU A 64 -1.08 1.77 -14.29
C LEU A 64 -2.11 2.75 -13.72
N ASN A 65 -3.37 2.37 -13.76
CA ASN A 65 -4.41 3.02 -12.97
C ASN A 65 -4.42 2.50 -11.51
N LEU A 66 -5.18 3.14 -10.63
CA LEU A 66 -5.26 2.81 -9.20
C LEU A 66 -5.71 1.36 -8.95
N ALA A 67 -6.64 0.83 -9.76
CA ALA A 67 -7.08 -0.55 -9.63
C ALA A 67 -5.94 -1.52 -9.94
N GLU A 68 -5.17 -1.25 -11.00
CA GLU A 68 -4.05 -2.07 -11.42
C GLU A 68 -2.90 -2.02 -10.41
N VAL A 69 -2.61 -0.84 -9.82
CA VAL A 69 -1.67 -0.71 -8.72
C VAL A 69 -2.15 -1.49 -7.50
N PHE A 70 -3.41 -1.30 -7.10
CA PHE A 70 -4.00 -1.94 -5.92
C PHE A 70 -3.92 -3.47 -6.00
N ILE A 71 -4.40 -4.08 -7.10
CA ILE A 71 -4.38 -5.54 -7.24
C ILE A 71 -2.96 -6.09 -7.32
N THR A 72 -2.02 -5.32 -7.89
CA THR A 72 -0.62 -5.74 -7.95
C THR A 72 0.03 -5.72 -6.58
N LEU A 73 -0.23 -4.69 -5.77
CA LEU A 73 0.25 -4.63 -4.40
C LEU A 73 -0.39 -5.71 -3.52
N GLU A 74 -1.68 -6.00 -3.71
CA GLU A 74 -2.35 -7.09 -3.00
C GLU A 74 -1.79 -8.46 -3.41
N TRP A 75 -1.47 -8.66 -4.69
CA TRP A 75 -0.81 -9.87 -5.17
C TRP A 75 0.61 -10.04 -4.59
N LEU A 76 1.38 -8.95 -4.51
CA LEU A 76 2.76 -8.97 -4.00
C LEU A 76 2.83 -9.11 -2.48
N PHE A 77 1.94 -8.44 -1.75
CA PHE A 77 2.07 -8.24 -0.32
C PHE A 77 0.90 -8.82 0.49
N GLY A 78 -0.15 -9.31 -0.16
CA GLY A 78 -1.38 -9.78 0.48
C GLY A 78 -2.31 -8.63 0.81
N LYS A 79 -3.33 -8.86 1.64
CA LYS A 79 -4.36 -7.86 1.94
C LYS A 79 -3.79 -6.52 2.44
N THR A 80 -4.46 -5.46 2.00
CA THR A 80 -4.19 -4.09 2.45
C THR A 80 -4.47 -3.91 3.94
N SER A 81 -3.85 -2.90 4.56
CA SER A 81 -4.08 -2.50 5.95
C SER A 81 -5.41 -1.76 6.08
N ASP A 82 -6.04 -1.82 7.26
CA ASP A 82 -7.26 -1.07 7.57
C ASP A 82 -6.96 0.37 8.06
N PHE A 83 -5.68 0.73 8.28
CA PHE A 83 -5.27 2.04 8.82
C PHE A 83 -5.07 3.14 7.76
N TYR A 84 -6.10 3.46 6.99
CA TYR A 84 -6.11 4.60 6.05
C TYR A 84 -7.29 5.55 6.28
N ASP A 85 -7.18 6.76 5.73
CA ASP A 85 -8.28 7.74 5.74
C ASP A 85 -9.25 7.38 4.62
N GLU A 86 -10.34 6.66 4.92
CA GLU A 86 -11.35 6.21 3.95
C GLU A 86 -12.00 7.36 3.14
N GLY A 87 -11.90 8.59 3.64
CA GLY A 87 -12.36 9.77 2.89
C GLY A 87 -11.39 10.22 1.82
N LYS A 88 -10.09 9.96 2.02
CA LYS A 88 -8.99 10.45 1.17
C LYS A 88 -8.16 9.35 0.54
N GLY A 89 -8.41 8.09 0.84
CA GLY A 89 -7.64 6.95 0.35
C GLY A 89 -8.41 5.66 0.55
N SER A 90 -7.86 4.56 0.05
CA SER A 90 -8.60 3.31 -0.14
C SER A 90 -7.74 2.05 0.02
N PHE A 91 -6.41 2.21 0.08
CA PHE A 91 -5.46 1.17 0.43
C PHE A 91 -4.21 1.72 1.15
N ARG A 92 -3.58 0.84 1.92
CA ARG A 92 -2.29 1.06 2.56
C ARG A 92 -1.50 -0.24 2.71
N PHE A 93 -0.25 -0.23 2.28
CA PHE A 93 0.68 -1.36 2.39
C PHE A 93 1.96 -0.91 3.11
N PRO A 94 1.99 -0.97 4.45
CA PRO A 94 3.23 -0.80 5.18
C PRO A 94 4.17 -1.99 4.94
N VAL A 95 5.42 -1.67 4.65
CA VAL A 95 6.50 -2.64 4.47
C VAL A 95 7.75 -2.21 5.24
N LEU A 96 8.46 -3.18 5.79
CA LEU A 96 9.84 -2.99 6.23
C LEU A 96 10.73 -3.09 5.00
N LEU A 97 11.38 -1.98 4.66
CA LEU A 97 12.40 -1.90 3.64
C LEU A 97 13.78 -2.08 4.28
N ILE A 98 14.47 -3.15 3.91
CA ILE A 98 15.85 -3.42 4.28
C ILE A 98 16.73 -3.08 3.08
N ILE A 99 17.74 -2.24 3.29
CA ILE A 99 18.68 -1.79 2.26
C ILE A 99 20.06 -2.32 2.62
N GLU A 100 20.63 -3.17 1.78
CA GLU A 100 21.96 -3.73 1.98
C GLU A 100 22.94 -3.10 0.99
N LYS A 101 23.97 -2.45 1.53
CA LYS A 101 25.08 -1.82 0.80
C LYS A 101 26.40 -2.38 1.32
N THR A 102 27.49 -2.08 0.63
CA THR A 102 28.85 -2.45 1.11
C THR A 102 29.18 -1.84 2.48
N ILE A 103 28.63 -0.67 2.78
CA ILE A 103 28.89 0.07 4.03
C ILE A 103 28.02 -0.38 5.21
N GLY A 104 26.99 -1.21 4.97
CA GLY A 104 26.09 -1.63 6.04
C GLY A 104 24.68 -1.98 5.56
N ILE A 105 23.84 -2.29 6.56
CA ILE A 105 22.42 -2.62 6.40
C ILE A 105 21.61 -1.52 7.08
N PHE A 106 20.60 -1.02 6.39
CA PHE A 106 19.74 0.06 6.87
C PHE A 106 18.28 -0.34 6.82
N TYR A 107 17.52 0.11 7.82
CA TYR A 107 16.13 -0.26 8.01
C TYR A 107 15.21 0.95 7.89
N TYR A 108 14.24 0.84 7.00
CA TYR A 108 13.23 1.87 6.77
C TYR A 108 11.84 1.26 6.87
N LEU A 109 10.90 2.00 7.45
CA LEU A 109 9.48 1.76 7.23
C LEU A 109 9.08 2.54 5.97
N MET A 110 8.54 1.84 4.98
CA MET A 110 7.94 2.45 3.80
C MET A 110 6.44 2.18 3.82
N VAL A 111 5.64 3.21 3.62
CA VAL A 111 4.18 3.09 3.49
C VAL A 111 3.79 3.43 2.06
N ILE A 112 3.27 2.44 1.36
CA ILE A 112 2.68 2.62 0.02
C ILE A 112 1.18 2.79 0.20
N ALA A 113 0.63 3.94 -0.17
CA ALA A 113 -0.81 4.21 0.00
C ALA A 113 -1.30 5.15 -1.10
N ASP A 114 -2.58 5.07 -1.43
CA ASP A 114 -3.21 6.13 -2.19
C ASP A 114 -3.64 7.29 -1.27
N HIS A 115 -3.57 8.49 -1.80
CA HIS A 115 -4.13 9.68 -1.19
C HIS A 115 -4.67 10.58 -2.29
N ARG A 116 -5.97 10.84 -2.28
CA ARG A 116 -6.68 11.70 -3.23
C ARG A 116 -6.47 11.30 -4.69
N GLY A 117 -6.38 9.98 -4.93
CA GLY A 117 -6.17 9.40 -6.26
C GLY A 117 -4.71 9.36 -6.72
N THR A 118 -3.75 9.69 -5.87
CA THR A 118 -2.31 9.58 -6.17
C THR A 118 -1.64 8.59 -5.25
N VAL A 119 -0.76 7.74 -5.78
CA VAL A 119 0.02 6.78 -4.99
C VAL A 119 1.24 7.47 -4.38
N TYR A 120 1.42 7.34 -3.08
CA TYR A 120 2.53 7.90 -2.31
C TYR A 120 3.37 6.82 -1.65
N TYR A 121 4.64 7.15 -1.44
CA TYR A 121 5.64 6.28 -0.81
C TYR A 121 6.27 6.99 0.37
N ARG A 122 5.60 6.98 1.53
CA ARG A 122 6.12 7.68 2.71
C ARG A 122 7.24 6.88 3.35
N MET A 123 8.37 7.55 3.58
CA MET A 123 9.59 6.91 4.08
C MET A 123 9.88 7.33 5.53
N TYR A 124 10.29 6.36 6.34
CA TYR A 124 10.71 6.58 7.73
C TYR A 124 11.98 5.80 8.00
N ARG A 125 13.01 6.46 8.54
CA ARG A 125 14.22 5.78 9.02
C ARG A 125 13.97 5.19 10.40
N ILE A 126 14.06 3.87 10.54
CA ILE A 126 13.87 3.18 11.82
C ILE A 126 15.10 3.42 12.71
N ILE A 127 14.91 3.73 13.98
CA ILE A 127 15.96 3.85 15.00
C ILE A 127 15.94 2.56 15.84
N GLU A 128 17.06 1.84 15.90
CA GLU A 128 17.14 0.54 16.57
C GLU A 128 17.25 0.62 18.09
N ASN A 129 17.77 1.74 18.61
CA ASN A 129 17.88 2.02 20.04
C ASN A 129 17.03 3.25 20.31
N ASN A 130 16.07 3.20 21.24
CA ASN A 130 15.33 4.37 21.69
C ASN A 130 16.32 5.46 22.13
N ILE A 131 16.59 6.44 21.27
CA ILE A 131 17.42 7.57 21.61
C ILE A 131 16.47 8.65 22.14
N ASP A 132 16.50 8.85 23.45
CA ASP A 132 15.77 9.94 24.11
C ASP A 132 16.12 11.29 23.44
N GLY A 133 15.08 12.07 23.13
CA GLY A 133 15.22 13.45 22.65
C GLY A 133 15.04 13.68 21.14
N TYR A 134 14.72 12.65 20.35
CA TYR A 134 14.32 12.87 18.95
C TYR A 134 12.85 13.26 18.83
N ASP A 135 12.61 14.38 18.14
CA ASP A 135 11.29 14.74 17.66
C ASP A 135 10.94 13.87 16.43
N THR A 136 10.06 12.89 16.66
CA THR A 136 9.54 11.93 15.67
C THR A 136 8.46 12.54 14.77
N GLN A 137 8.02 13.78 15.03
CA GLN A 137 7.08 14.51 14.17
C GLN A 137 7.80 15.36 13.12
N ARG A 138 9.06 15.72 13.36
CA ARG A 138 9.84 16.54 12.45
C ARG A 138 10.47 15.72 11.33
N THR A 139 10.11 16.03 10.09
CA THR A 139 10.73 15.46 8.88
C THR A 139 12.22 15.79 8.77
N ARG A 140 12.95 14.87 8.15
CA ARG A 140 14.41 14.91 7.97
C ARG A 140 14.74 14.73 6.49
N LYS A 141 15.80 15.38 6.04
CA LYS A 141 16.38 15.05 4.74
C LYS A 141 16.82 13.58 4.72
N PRO A 142 16.83 12.92 3.55
CA PRO A 142 17.43 11.61 3.38
C PRO A 142 18.86 11.53 3.92
N PHE A 143 19.23 10.35 4.42
CA PHE A 143 20.55 10.11 4.97
C PHE A 143 21.51 9.73 3.85
N GLU A 144 22.36 10.67 3.41
CA GLU A 144 23.19 10.55 2.21
C GLU A 144 24.03 9.27 2.11
N LEU A 145 24.58 8.77 3.21
CA LEU A 145 25.35 7.53 3.20
C LEU A 145 24.46 6.28 3.14
N GLU A 146 23.32 6.32 3.81
CA GLU A 146 22.41 5.17 3.96
C GLU A 146 21.52 5.02 2.72
N PHE A 147 20.70 6.04 2.45
CA PHE A 147 19.75 6.09 1.36
C PHE A 147 19.51 7.55 0.95
N SER A 148 20.37 8.06 0.07
CA SER A 148 20.34 9.44 -0.44
C SER A 148 19.08 9.73 -1.26
N GLN A 149 18.75 11.01 -1.47
CA GLN A 149 17.59 11.38 -2.31
C GLN A 149 17.65 10.77 -3.73
N PRO A 150 18.80 10.80 -4.44
CA PRO A 150 18.89 10.17 -5.76
C PRO A 150 18.69 8.65 -5.71
N GLU A 151 19.14 7.97 -4.64
CA GLU A 151 18.92 6.54 -4.45
C GLU A 151 17.44 6.23 -4.17
N ILE A 152 16.76 7.05 -3.35
CA ILE A 152 15.32 6.94 -3.10
C ILE A 152 14.55 7.11 -4.41
N ASN A 153 14.78 8.20 -5.14
CA ASN A 153 14.08 8.47 -6.40
C ASN A 153 14.32 7.34 -7.41
N TYR A 154 15.57 6.87 -7.52
CA TYR A 154 15.89 5.75 -8.39
C TYR A 154 15.18 4.45 -7.98
N PHE A 155 15.20 4.12 -6.68
CA PHE A 155 14.50 2.95 -6.15
C PHE A 155 13.01 3.02 -6.43
N LEU A 156 12.38 4.18 -6.23
CA LEU A 156 10.95 4.37 -6.47
C LEU A 156 10.61 4.24 -7.96
N SER A 157 11.42 4.80 -8.87
CA SER A 157 11.24 4.58 -10.32
C SER A 157 11.40 3.10 -10.69
N TYR A 158 12.42 2.43 -10.15
CA TYR A 158 12.66 1.02 -10.39
C TYR A 158 11.52 0.14 -9.86
N PHE A 159 11.04 0.42 -8.65
CA PHE A 159 9.94 -0.28 -8.02
C PHE A 159 8.62 -0.04 -8.76
N HIS A 160 8.36 1.19 -9.22
CA HIS A 160 7.22 1.47 -10.07
C HIS A 160 7.24 0.63 -11.36
N GLY A 161 8.38 0.58 -12.06
CA GLY A 161 8.55 -0.28 -13.23
C GLY A 161 8.39 -1.78 -12.92
N TYR A 162 8.83 -2.21 -11.73
CA TYR A 162 8.61 -3.57 -11.24
C TYR A 162 7.11 -3.87 -11.05
N ILE A 163 6.35 -2.97 -10.41
CA ILE A 163 4.88 -3.09 -10.26
C ILE A 163 4.22 -3.17 -11.64
N SER A 164 4.59 -2.30 -12.59
CA SER A 164 4.07 -2.37 -13.97
C SER A 164 4.35 -3.70 -14.66
N GLY A 165 5.52 -4.30 -14.44
CA GLY A 165 5.85 -5.63 -14.93
C GLY A 165 5.03 -6.73 -14.26
N CYS A 166 4.88 -6.66 -12.93
CA CYS A 166 4.09 -7.59 -12.15
C CYS A 166 2.62 -7.58 -12.53
N PHE A 167 2.02 -6.41 -12.76
CA PHE A 167 0.62 -6.30 -13.19
C PHE A 167 0.35 -7.12 -14.46
N LYS A 168 1.24 -7.04 -15.46
CA LYS A 168 1.11 -7.81 -16.71
C LYS A 168 1.08 -9.32 -16.48
N VAL A 169 1.81 -9.81 -15.48
CA VAL A 169 1.83 -11.22 -15.12
C VAL A 169 0.61 -11.57 -14.27
N ALA A 170 0.31 -10.78 -13.25
CA ALA A 170 -0.84 -10.98 -12.36
C ALA A 170 -2.14 -11.03 -13.17
N ASN A 171 -2.36 -10.07 -14.08
CA ASN A 171 -3.55 -10.00 -14.92
C ASN A 171 -3.76 -11.24 -15.82
N LEU A 172 -2.71 -12.05 -16.06
CA LEU A 172 -2.81 -13.32 -16.79
C LEU A 172 -3.01 -14.53 -15.87
N MET A 173 -2.63 -14.41 -14.60
CA MET A 173 -2.52 -15.53 -13.66
C MET A 173 -3.67 -15.59 -12.65
N ILE A 174 -4.32 -14.46 -12.35
CA ILE A 174 -5.38 -14.39 -11.36
C ILE A 174 -6.71 -13.98 -11.99
N THR A 175 -7.78 -14.68 -11.60
CA THR A 175 -9.15 -14.24 -11.87
C THR A 175 -9.55 -13.25 -10.78
N ILE A 176 -9.64 -11.98 -11.15
CA ILE A 176 -10.01 -10.90 -10.24
C ILE A 176 -11.52 -10.83 -10.17
N GLN A 177 -12.07 -10.98 -8.95
CA GLN A 177 -13.50 -10.76 -8.71
C GLN A 177 -13.83 -9.28 -8.85
N PRO A 178 -15.06 -8.92 -9.25
CA PRO A 178 -15.48 -7.53 -9.26
C PRO A 178 -15.25 -6.87 -7.90
N PHE A 179 -14.69 -5.67 -7.92
CA PHE A 179 -14.52 -4.86 -6.71
C PHE A 179 -14.62 -3.38 -7.04
N LEU A 180 -15.00 -2.59 -6.04
CA LEU A 180 -15.08 -1.13 -6.12
C LEU A 180 -14.35 -0.53 -4.92
N LYS A 181 -13.51 0.46 -5.20
CA LYS A 181 -12.83 1.31 -4.21
C LYS A 181 -13.22 2.76 -4.46
N ILE A 182 -13.37 3.49 -3.36
CA ILE A 182 -14.02 4.80 -3.33
C ILE A 182 -13.07 5.79 -2.67
N ILE A 183 -12.81 6.93 -3.33
CA ILE A 183 -12.06 8.06 -2.78
C ILE A 183 -12.98 9.28 -2.80
N ASN A 184 -13.70 9.47 -1.70
CA ASN A 184 -14.77 10.47 -1.59
C ASN A 184 -14.27 11.91 -1.79
N SER A 185 -13.09 12.26 -1.29
CA SER A 185 -12.59 13.65 -1.30
C SER A 185 -12.38 14.22 -2.70
N ASN A 186 -12.23 13.36 -3.70
CA ASN A 186 -11.95 13.74 -5.09
C ASN A 186 -12.96 13.16 -6.07
N LEU A 187 -14.03 12.52 -5.58
CA LEU A 187 -15.04 11.84 -6.37
C LEU A 187 -14.43 10.82 -7.36
N ILE A 188 -13.43 10.07 -6.90
CA ILE A 188 -12.75 9.05 -7.71
C ILE A 188 -13.27 7.67 -7.32
N LEU A 189 -13.62 6.89 -8.34
CA LEU A 189 -13.95 5.48 -8.24
C LEU A 189 -12.91 4.68 -9.02
N TYR A 190 -12.47 3.56 -8.49
CA TYR A 190 -11.67 2.63 -9.26
C TYR A 190 -12.02 1.20 -8.86
N GLY A 191 -11.75 0.25 -9.74
CA GLY A 191 -12.16 -1.12 -9.49
C GLY A 191 -11.91 -2.07 -10.64
N CYS A 192 -12.53 -3.23 -10.55
CA CYS A 192 -12.63 -4.19 -11.63
C CYS A 192 -14.10 -4.56 -11.84
N ARG A 193 -14.56 -4.56 -13.09
CA ARG A 193 -15.86 -5.10 -13.50
C ARG A 193 -15.71 -5.83 -14.81
N ASP A 194 -16.35 -6.99 -14.95
CA ASP A 194 -16.25 -7.85 -16.14
C ASP A 194 -14.81 -8.17 -16.57
N GLY A 195 -13.89 -8.29 -15.59
CA GLY A 195 -12.46 -8.52 -15.82
C GLY A 195 -11.69 -7.30 -16.36
N ILE A 196 -12.32 -6.13 -16.40
CA ILE A 196 -11.73 -4.87 -16.88
C ILE A 196 -11.49 -3.93 -15.69
N HIS A 197 -10.25 -3.51 -15.53
CA HIS A 197 -9.85 -2.50 -14.55
C HIS A 197 -10.30 -1.12 -14.99
N PHE A 198 -10.80 -0.30 -14.06
CA PHE A 198 -11.21 1.07 -14.33
C PHE A 198 -10.76 2.02 -13.22
N GLU A 199 -10.60 3.30 -13.61
CA GLU A 199 -10.43 4.45 -12.72
C GLU A 199 -11.19 5.62 -13.37
N GLU A 200 -12.16 6.16 -12.64
CA GLU A 200 -13.11 7.17 -13.09
C GLU A 200 -13.12 8.33 -12.10
N GLN A 201 -12.91 9.56 -12.60
CA GLN A 201 -13.10 10.78 -11.82
C GLN A 201 -14.43 11.42 -12.21
N HIS A 202 -15.25 11.73 -11.21
CA HIS A 202 -16.55 12.36 -11.40
C HIS A 202 -16.49 13.87 -11.15
N GLU A 203 -17.24 14.63 -11.96
CA GLU A 203 -17.32 16.09 -11.81
C GLU A 203 -18.28 16.51 -10.69
N THR A 204 -19.31 15.69 -10.41
CA THR A 204 -20.33 16.02 -9.41
C THR A 204 -20.63 14.85 -8.46
N PRO A 205 -21.04 15.12 -7.21
CA PRO A 205 -21.45 14.08 -6.28
C PRO A 205 -22.60 13.22 -6.81
N GLU A 206 -23.53 13.77 -7.58
CA GLU A 206 -24.69 13.01 -8.09
C GLU A 206 -24.24 11.90 -9.04
N THR A 207 -23.35 12.21 -9.99
CA THR A 207 -22.81 11.21 -10.93
C THR A 207 -21.97 10.16 -10.21
N PHE A 208 -21.21 10.57 -9.19
CA PHE A 208 -20.41 9.70 -8.36
C PHE A 208 -21.27 8.68 -7.59
N HIS A 209 -22.31 9.13 -6.88
CA HIS A 209 -23.21 8.24 -6.14
C HIS A 209 -24.03 7.34 -7.08
N ALA A 210 -24.41 7.83 -8.27
CA ALA A 210 -25.09 7.02 -9.26
C ALA A 210 -24.20 5.86 -9.76
N SER A 211 -22.92 6.11 -10.03
CA SER A 211 -21.96 5.05 -10.41
C SER A 211 -21.72 4.04 -9.29
N ILE A 212 -21.62 4.48 -8.04
CA ILE A 212 -21.52 3.58 -6.88
C ILE A 212 -22.74 2.66 -6.81
N LYS A 213 -23.94 3.23 -6.86
CA LYS A 213 -25.19 2.47 -6.80
C LYS A 213 -25.30 1.47 -7.96
N PHE A 214 -24.98 1.91 -9.17
CA PHE A 214 -24.96 1.04 -10.36
C PHE A 214 -24.03 -0.15 -10.16
N PHE A 215 -22.82 0.05 -9.63
CA PHE A 215 -21.89 -1.04 -9.38
C PHE A 215 -22.48 -2.08 -8.42
N TYR A 216 -22.98 -1.63 -7.28
CA TYR A 216 -23.53 -2.54 -6.27
C TYR A 216 -24.77 -3.30 -6.77
N GLU A 217 -25.66 -2.66 -7.55
CA GLU A 217 -26.83 -3.33 -8.13
C GLU A 217 -26.48 -4.43 -9.15
N ASN A 218 -25.32 -4.36 -9.80
CA ASN A 218 -24.95 -5.27 -10.90
C ASN A 218 -23.86 -6.28 -10.54
N TYR A 219 -23.01 -5.99 -9.56
CA TYR A 219 -21.82 -6.80 -9.26
C TYR A 219 -21.77 -7.30 -7.82
N ASP A 220 -22.57 -6.74 -6.90
CA ASP A 220 -22.53 -7.12 -5.50
C ASP A 220 -23.53 -8.25 -5.18
N ASN A 221 -23.23 -9.43 -5.74
CA ASN A 221 -23.87 -10.69 -5.34
C ASN A 221 -23.01 -11.46 -4.31
N THR A 222 -21.97 -10.85 -3.74
CA THR A 222 -21.03 -11.48 -2.80
C THR A 222 -20.86 -10.70 -1.51
N VAL A 223 -21.91 -10.04 -1.02
CA VAL A 223 -21.97 -9.74 0.41
C VAL A 223 -22.39 -11.04 1.10
N ASP A 224 -21.40 -11.80 1.57
CA ASP A 224 -21.56 -12.55 2.81
C ASP A 224 -21.82 -11.47 3.87
N VAL A 225 -23.05 -10.97 3.93
CA VAL A 225 -23.52 -10.18 5.07
C VAL A 225 -23.35 -11.18 6.20
N PRO A 226 -22.43 -10.97 7.16
CA PRO A 226 -22.35 -11.87 8.28
C PRO A 226 -23.76 -11.94 8.82
N ASP A 227 -24.38 -13.12 8.82
CA ASP A 227 -25.70 -13.27 9.40
C ASP A 227 -25.52 -12.86 10.85
N VAL A 228 -25.95 -11.63 11.15
CA VAL A 228 -25.76 -11.00 12.46
C VAL A 228 -26.40 -11.90 13.51
N THR A 229 -27.43 -12.66 13.12
CA THR A 229 -28.07 -13.69 13.93
C THR A 229 -27.12 -14.85 14.28
N GLU A 230 -26.29 -15.30 13.33
CA GLU A 230 -25.34 -16.39 13.53
C GLU A 230 -24.11 -15.92 14.31
N LEU A 231 -23.67 -14.68 14.10
CA LEU A 231 -22.62 -14.03 14.90
C LEU A 231 -23.07 -13.84 16.36
N ILE A 232 -24.31 -13.41 16.59
CA ILE A 232 -24.91 -13.29 17.92
C ILE A 232 -25.01 -14.67 18.59
N LYS A 233 -25.42 -15.72 17.86
CA LYS A 233 -25.45 -17.08 18.41
C LYS A 233 -24.08 -17.58 18.83
N GLN A 234 -23.03 -17.34 18.04
CA GLN A 234 -21.67 -17.74 18.39
C GLN A 234 -21.19 -17.02 19.66
N ILE A 235 -21.43 -15.71 19.77
CA ILE A 235 -21.10 -14.92 20.99
C ILE A 235 -21.85 -15.47 22.21
N MET A 236 -23.12 -15.86 22.06
CA MET A 236 -23.93 -16.38 23.17
C MET A 236 -23.60 -17.84 23.56
N VAL A 237 -22.89 -18.60 22.73
CA VAL A 237 -22.48 -19.98 23.03
C VAL A 237 -21.15 -20.01 23.82
N ASP A 238 -20.28 -19.03 23.63
CA ASP A 238 -18.99 -18.92 24.33
C ASP A 238 -19.09 -18.38 25.78
N GLU A 239 -20.29 -18.04 26.26
CA GLU A 239 -20.57 -17.63 27.66
C GLU A 239 -21.07 -18.77 28.58
N LYS A 240 -20.83 -20.05 28.26
CA LYS A 240 -21.17 -21.20 29.13
C LYS A 240 -19.99 -22.06 29.54
#